data_AF-A0A1G4JUA7-F1
#
_entry.id   AF-A0A1G4JUA7-F1
#
_cell.length_a   1.000
_cell.length_b   1.000
_cell.length_c   1.000
_cell.angle_alpha   90.00
_cell.angle_beta   90.00
_cell.angle_gamma   90.00
#
_symmetry.space_group_name_H-M   'P 1'
#
loop_
_entity.id
_entity.type
_entity.pdbx_description
1 polymer ?
#
loop_
_entity_poly.entity_id
_entity_poly.type
_entity_poly.pdbx_seq_one_letter_code
_entity_poly.pdbx_strand_id
1 'polypeptide(L)'
;MPRIKLFDVAAFALVGFVGIYTGTQFFEPIVIDRLRKDGHLRTDVEIPQYDEEGNPLSPKSMLDLKGEMDKIQQLQQQLQQQQQQQQQQSATQTNSLK
;
A
#
# COMPACT_ATOMS: atom_id res chain seq x y z
N MET A 1 1.54 11.91 47.00
CA MET A 1 1.55 11.14 45.75
C MET A 1 0.53 11.75 44.80
N PRO A 2 0.95 12.31 43.66
CA PRO A 2 0.01 12.90 42.70
C PRO A 2 -0.92 11.79 42.18
N ARG A 3 -2.24 11.98 42.36
CA ARG A 3 -3.25 11.10 41.77
C ARG A 3 -3.58 11.66 40.40
N ILE A 4 -3.08 10.99 39.36
CA ILE A 4 -3.36 11.37 37.98
C ILE A 4 -4.87 11.26 37.77
N LYS A 5 -5.51 12.39 37.50
CA LYS A 5 -6.94 12.42 37.17
C LYS A 5 -7.07 12.09 35.69
N LEU A 6 -7.93 11.13 35.37
CA LEU A 6 -8.19 10.71 33.98
C LEU A 6 -8.58 11.91 33.09
N PHE A 7 -9.30 12.88 33.67
CA PHE A 7 -9.67 14.12 32.99
C PHE A 7 -8.47 14.96 32.55
N ASP A 8 -7.45 15.11 33.40
CA ASP A 8 -6.27 15.91 33.06
C ASP A 8 -5.45 15.25 31.94
N VAL A 9 -5.38 13.91 31.95
CA VAL A 9 -4.72 13.14 30.87
C VAL A 9 -5.49 13.27 29.56
N ALA A 10 -6.82 13.17 29.61
CA ALA A 10 -7.67 13.32 28.42
C ALA A 10 -7.56 14.74 27.83
N ALA A 11 -7.55 15.77 28.67
CA ALA A 11 -7.37 17.15 28.24
C ALA A 11 -6.01 17.38 27.58
N PHE A 12 -4.93 16.86 28.18
CA PHE A 12 -3.59 16.94 27.58
C PHE A 12 -3.50 16.21 26.24
N ALA A 13 -4.08 15.02 26.15
CA ALA A 13 -4.11 14.25 24.90
C ALA A 13 -4.90 14.99 23.81
N LEU A 14 -6.06 15.56 24.15
CA LEU A 14 -6.89 16.30 23.20
C LEU A 14 -6.18 17.55 22.69
N VAL A 15 -5.60 18.36 23.59
CA VAL A 15 -4.86 19.56 23.20
C VAL A 15 -3.62 19.22 22.37
N GLY A 16 -2.89 18.15 22.72
CA GLY A 16 -1.77 17.68 21.93
C GLY A 16 -2.18 17.21 20.53
N PHE A 17 -3.26 16.42 20.44
CA PHE A 17 -3.75 15.92 19.15
C PHE A 17 -4.24 17.05 18.25
N VAL A 18 -5.04 17.97 18.79
CA VAL A 18 -5.52 19.15 18.05
C VAL A 18 -4.34 20.03 17.63
N GLY A 19 -3.37 20.27 18.52
CA GLY A 19 -2.18 21.06 18.21
C GLY A 19 -1.34 20.45 17.08
N ILE A 20 -1.11 19.13 17.11
CA ILE A 20 -0.39 18.42 16.05
C ILE A 20 -1.17 18.49 14.74
N TYR A 21 -2.45 18.12 14.74
CA TYR A 21 -3.28 18.10 13.53
C TYR A 21 -3.37 19.49 12.87
N THR A 22 -3.60 20.53 13.68
CA THR A 22 -3.68 21.90 13.17
C THR A 22 -2.32 22.41 12.70
N GLY A 23 -1.24 22.02 13.41
CA GLY A 23 0.13 22.33 13.01
C GLY A 23 0.49 21.69 11.67
N THR A 24 0.22 20.40 11.49
CA THR A 24 0.52 19.71 10.23
C THR A 24 -0.24 20.33 9.05
N GLN A 25 -1.53 20.60 9.20
CA GLN A 25 -2.35 21.27 8.18
C GLN A 25 -1.84 22.68 7.84
N PHE A 26 -1.28 23.41 8.81
CA PHE A 26 -0.71 24.75 8.58
C PHE A 26 0.67 24.71 7.91
N PHE A 27 1.55 23.82 8.35
CA PHE A 27 2.93 23.76 7.88
C PHE A 27 3.09 23.02 6.55
N GLU A 28 2.23 22.05 6.25
CA GLU A 28 2.26 21.29 5.00
C GLU A 28 2.28 22.15 3.73
N PRO A 29 1.35 23.09 3.50
CA PRO A 29 1.37 23.92 2.30
C PRO A 29 2.64 24.79 2.22
N ILE A 30 3.12 25.30 3.37
CA ILE A 30 4.31 26.15 3.44
C ILE A 30 5.57 25.36 3.05
N VAL A 31 5.71 24.14 3.55
CA VAL A 31 6.87 23.28 3.27
C VAL A 31 6.86 22.82 1.82
N ILE A 32 5.69 22.41 1.30
CA ILE A 32 5.55 21.99 -0.10
C ILE A 32 5.85 23.15 -1.05
N ASP A 33 5.33 24.35 -0.79
CA ASP A 33 5.59 25.53 -1.63
C ASP A 33 7.07 25.95 -1.59
N ARG A 34 7.75 25.78 -0.45
CA ARG A 34 9.19 26.03 -0.34
C ARG A 34 10.00 25.02 -1.14
N LEU A 35 9.73 23.73 -0.98
CA LEU A 35 10.41 22.66 -1.71
C LEU A 35 10.20 22.75 -3.23
N ARG A 36 9.00 23.18 -3.65
CA ARG A 36 8.67 23.49 -5.05
C ARG A 36 9.50 24.67 -5.58
N LYS A 37 9.61 25.76 -4.81
CA LYS A 37 10.39 26.96 -5.20
C LYS A 37 11.90 26.69 -5.26
N ASP A 38 12.41 25.84 -4.38
CA ASP A 38 13.83 25.54 -4.27
C ASP A 38 14.31 24.49 -5.31
N GLY A 39 13.42 23.97 -6.17
CA GLY A 39 13.78 23.05 -7.25
C GLY A 39 14.24 21.66 -6.80
N HIS A 40 14.14 21.34 -5.50
CA HIS A 40 14.45 20.03 -4.92
C HIS A 40 13.27 19.06 -4.94
N LEU A 41 12.12 19.49 -5.45
CA LEU A 41 10.98 18.61 -5.67
C LEU A 41 11.28 17.76 -6.92
N ARG A 42 11.50 16.44 -6.74
CA ARG A 42 11.56 15.48 -7.86
C ARG A 42 10.24 15.57 -8.63
N THR A 43 10.26 16.17 -9.80
CA THR A 43 9.11 16.28 -10.73
C THR A 43 8.97 15.05 -11.62
N ASP A 44 9.94 14.15 -11.60
CA ASP A 44 10.00 12.87 -12.31
C ASP A 44 9.25 11.75 -11.60
N VAL A 45 8.77 11.99 -10.38
CA VAL A 45 7.99 11.02 -9.59
C VAL A 45 6.58 11.57 -9.45
N GLU A 46 5.59 10.81 -9.91
CA GLU A 46 4.18 11.15 -9.73
C GLU A 46 3.87 11.23 -8.23
N ILE A 47 3.53 12.43 -7.76
CA ILE A 47 3.15 12.66 -6.37
C ILE A 47 1.77 12.03 -6.18
N PRO A 48 1.62 11.03 -5.29
CA PRO A 48 0.32 10.48 -4.99
C PRO A 48 -0.56 11.60 -4.43
N GLN A 49 -1.69 11.85 -5.09
CA GLN A 49 -2.66 12.83 -4.63
C GLN A 49 -3.51 12.19 -3.54
N TYR A 50 -3.74 12.91 -2.46
CA TYR A 50 -4.58 12.47 -1.34
C TYR A 50 -5.82 13.35 -1.25
N ASP A 51 -6.96 12.78 -0.86
CA ASP A 51 -8.16 13.54 -0.51
C ASP A 51 -7.99 14.30 0.82
N GLU A 52 -8.96 15.15 1.16
CA GLU A 52 -8.96 15.93 2.41
C GLU A 52 -9.00 15.03 3.66
N GLU A 53 -9.39 13.76 3.49
CA GLU A 53 -9.36 12.71 4.50
C GLU A 53 -8.03 11.93 4.58
N GLY A 54 -7.04 12.25 3.73
CA GLY A 54 -5.71 11.64 3.73
C GLY A 54 -5.63 10.27 3.05
N ASN A 55 -6.63 9.89 2.26
CA ASN A 55 -6.63 8.67 1.45
C ASN A 55 -6.09 8.97 0.04
N PRO A 56 -5.33 8.04 -0.57
CA PRO A 56 -4.84 8.24 -1.93
C PRO A 56 -6.01 8.27 -2.92
N LEU A 57 -6.09 9.31 -3.77
CA LEU A 57 -7.08 9.49 -4.84
C LEU A 57 -6.99 8.41 -5.93
N SER A 58 -5.83 7.76 -6.04
CA SER A 58 -5.64 6.54 -6.81
C SER A 58 -5.44 5.36 -5.86
N PRO A 59 -6.49 4.89 -5.17
CA PRO A 59 -6.43 3.57 -4.60
C PRO A 59 -6.49 2.64 -5.80
N LYS A 60 -5.38 1.95 -6.13
CA LYS A 60 -5.56 0.63 -6.76
C LYS A 60 -6.49 -0.11 -5.80
N SER A 61 -7.75 -0.28 -6.21
CA SER A 61 -8.79 -0.75 -5.32
C SER A 61 -8.30 -2.08 -4.74
N MET A 62 -8.35 -2.27 -3.43
CA MET A 62 -8.00 -3.57 -2.84
C MET A 62 -8.78 -4.73 -3.49
N LEU A 63 -9.96 -4.41 -4.06
CA LEU A 63 -10.75 -5.32 -4.88
C LEU A 63 -10.04 -5.73 -6.19
N ASP A 64 -9.37 -4.78 -6.86
CA ASP A 64 -8.60 -5.04 -8.07
C ASP A 64 -7.35 -5.86 -7.76
N LEU A 65 -6.65 -5.56 -6.65
CA LEU A 65 -5.51 -6.38 -6.19
C LEU A 65 -5.94 -7.82 -5.89
N LYS A 66 -7.09 -8.01 -5.23
CA LYS A 66 -7.61 -9.35 -4.95
C LYS A 66 -7.94 -10.12 -6.24
N GLY A 67 -8.54 -9.44 -7.22
CA GLY A 67 -8.80 -10.01 -8.54
C GLY A 67 -7.53 -10.41 -9.30
N GLU A 68 -6.46 -9.61 -9.20
CA GLU A 68 -5.14 -9.96 -9.77
C GLU A 68 -4.51 -11.16 -9.05
N MET A 69 -4.62 -11.24 -7.72
CA MET A 69 -4.11 -12.37 -6.93
C MET A 69 -4.82 -13.69 -7.28
N ASP A 70 -6.14 -13.66 -7.41
CA ASP A 70 -6.92 -14.85 -7.78
C ASP A 70 -6.53 -15.37 -9.18
N LYS A 71 -6.29 -14.46 -10.14
CA LYS A 71 -5.81 -14.81 -11.48
C LYS A 71 -4.41 -15.43 -11.46
N ILE A 72 -3.49 -14.87 -10.68
CA ILE A 72 -2.13 -15.41 -10.54
C ILE A 72 -2.16 -16.83 -9.95
N GLN A 73 -3.03 -17.06 -8.97
CA GLN A 73 -3.16 -18.36 -8.33
C GLN A 73 -3.73 -19.43 -9.26
N GLN A 74 -4.74 -19.07 -10.07
CA GLN A 74 -5.28 -19.96 -11.10
C GLN A 74 -4.23 -20.30 -12.18
N LEU A 75 -3.44 -19.31 -12.61
CA LEU A 75 -2.39 -19.51 -13.60
C LEU A 75 -1.31 -20.49 -13.11
N GLN A 76 -0.90 -20.38 -11.84
CA GLN A 76 0.07 -21.29 -11.23
C GLN A 76 -0.43 -22.74 -11.20
N GLN A 77 -1.70 -22.97 -10.85
CA GLN A 77 -2.28 -24.31 -10.84
C GLN A 77 -2.31 -24.92 -12.24
N GLN A 78 -2.66 -24.12 -13.25
CA GLN A 78 -2.73 -24.58 -14.63
C GLN A 78 -1.34 -24.93 -15.19
N LEU A 79 -0.32 -24.13 -14.85
CA LEU A 79 1.08 -24.40 -15.22
C LEU A 79 1.61 -25.69 -14.56
N GLN A 80 1.27 -25.94 -13.28
CA GLN A 80 1.64 -27.19 -12.62
C GLN A 80 1.02 -28.43 -13.28
N GLN A 81 -0.26 -28.35 -13.67
CA GLN A 81 -0.93 -29.46 -14.36
C GLN A 81 -0.30 -29.74 -15.73
N GLN A 82 0.04 -28.70 -16.50
CA GLN A 82 0.74 -28.88 -17.78
C GLN A 82 2.11 -29.53 -17.60
N GLN A 83 2.89 -29.13 -16.60
CA GLN A 83 4.19 -29.74 -16.32
C GLN A 83 4.04 -31.23 -15.96
N GLN A 84 3.03 -31.59 -15.16
CA GLN A 84 2.76 -32.98 -14.82
C GLN A 84 2.34 -33.81 -16.04
N GLN A 85 1.50 -33.26 -16.92
CA GLN A 85 1.09 -33.93 -18.15
C GLN A 85 2.27 -34.11 -19.13
N GLN A 86 3.13 -33.11 -19.28
CA GLN A 86 4.32 -33.22 -20.13
C GLN A 86 5.32 -34.26 -19.59
N GLN A 87 5.50 -34.35 -18.27
CA GLN A 87 6.35 -35.37 -17.65
C GLN A 87 5.79 -36.78 -17.84
N GLN A 88 4.47 -36.95 -17.74
CA GLN A 88 3.81 -38.24 -17.98
C GLN A 88 3.86 -38.66 -19.45
N GLN A 89 3.67 -37.72 -20.39
CA GLN A 89 3.80 -38.00 -21.83
C GLN A 89 5.23 -38.34 -22.23
N SER A 90 6.22 -37.66 -21.66
CA SER A 90 7.64 -37.97 -21.84
C SER A 90 8.00 -39.36 -21.32
N ALA A 91 7.50 -39.74 -20.13
CA ALA A 91 7.74 -41.05 -19.53
C ALA A 91 7.01 -42.21 -20.25
N THR A 92 5.87 -41.94 -20.87
CA THR A 92 5.11 -42.95 -21.64
C THR A 92 5.78 -43.23 -22.99
N GLN A 93 6.34 -42.20 -23.65
CA GLN A 93 7.08 -42.38 -24.91
C GLN A 93 8.39 -43.16 -24.74
N THR A 94 9.09 -43.00 -23.60
CA THR A 94 10.34 -43.76 -23.34
C THR A 94 10.14 -45.26 -23.12
N ASN A 95 8.95 -45.69 -22.67
CA ASN A 95 8.64 -47.10 -22.44
C ASN A 95 8.04 -47.81 -23.66
N SER A 96 7.68 -47.08 -24.72
CA SER A 96 7.13 -47.66 -25.97
C SER A 96 8.20 -48.02 -27.01
N LEU A 97 9.48 -47.69 -26.76
CA LEU A 97 10.60 -47.97 -27.67
C LEU A 97 11.53 -49.11 -27.16
N LYS A 98 11.14 -49.82 -26.10
CA LYS A 98 11.85 -51.00 -25.58
C LYS A 98 11.09 -52.28 -25.86
#